data_AF-A0A1G6W5P6-F1
#
_entry.id   AF-A0A1G6W5P6-F1
#
_cell.length_a   1.000
_cell.length_b   1.000
_cell.length_c   1.000
_cell.angle_alpha   90.00
_cell.angle_beta   90.00
_cell.angle_gamma   90.00
#
_symmetry.space_group_name_H-M   'P 1'
#
loop_
_entity.id
_entity.type
_entity.pdbx_description
1 polymer ?
#
loop_
_entity_poly.entity_id
_entity_poly.type
_entity_poly.pdbx_seq_one_letter_code
_entity_poly.pdbx_strand_id
1 'polypeptide(L)' 'MSFARWRQQARLLRALELAADGVSVTATALEPGYDNVSAFIDMFRRATGDTPGRYKADKAATRPARLR' A
#
# COMPACT_ATOMS: atom_id res chain seq x y z
N MET A 1 19.29 -8.87 -10.52
CA MET A 1 18.26 -8.53 -9.50
C MET A 1 18.72 -9.08 -8.16
N SER A 2 18.87 -8.25 -7.12
CA SER A 2 19.24 -8.75 -5.79
C SER A 2 18.00 -9.24 -5.03
N PHE A 3 18.19 -10.20 -4.11
CA PHE A 3 17.12 -10.71 -3.25
C PHE A 3 16.41 -9.60 -2.48
N ALA A 4 17.15 -8.60 -1.99
CA ALA A 4 16.60 -7.44 -1.30
C ALA A 4 15.62 -6.64 -2.19
N ARG A 5 15.98 -6.40 -3.45
CA ARG A 5 15.13 -5.69 -4.42
C ARG A 5 13.89 -6.49 -4.77
N TRP A 6 14.03 -7.80 -5.01
CA TRP A 6 12.89 -8.68 -5.24
C TRP A 6 11.92 -8.68 -4.05
N ARG A 7 12.44 -8.83 -2.82
CA ARG A 7 11.62 -8.79 -1.60
C ARG A 7 10.90 -7.46 -1.44
N GLN A 8 11.55 -6.34 -1.77
CA GLN A 8 10.92 -5.03 -1.75
C GLN A 8 9.78 -4.92 -2.79
N GLN A 9 9.96 -5.45 -3.99
CA GLN A 9 8.92 -5.48 -5.01
C GLN A 9 7.73 -6.36 -4.58
N ALA A 10 7.99 -7.54 -4.02
CA ALA A 10 6.93 -8.41 -3.52
C ALA A 10 6.09 -7.73 -2.41
N ARG A 11 6.76 -7.05 -1.47
CA ARG A 11 6.09 -6.27 -0.41
C ARG A 11 5.24 -5.13 -0.96
N LEU A 12 5.74 -4.42 -1.97
CA LEU A 12 5.02 -3.34 -2.61
C LEU A 12 3.74 -3.85 -3.30
N LEU A 13 3.83 -4.95 -4.04
CA LEU A 13 2.66 -5.56 -4.70
C LEU A 13 1.57 -5.93 -3.68
N ARG A 14 1.96 -6.59 -2.57
CA ARG A 14 1.02 -6.92 -1.50
C ARG A 14 0.39 -5.68 -0.85
N ALA A 15 1.18 -4.63 -0.65
CA ALA A 15 0.68 -3.38 -0.09
C ALA A 15 -0.35 -2.69 -1.02
N LEU A 16 -0.13 -2.75 -2.34
CA LEU A 16 -1.07 -2.20 -3.33
C LEU A 16 -2.41 -2.96 -3.32
N GLU A 17 -2.38 -4.28 -3.23
CA GLU A 17 -3.58 -5.13 -3.11
C GLU A 17 -4.40 -4.74 -1.88
N LEU A 18 -3.76 -4.73 -0.70
CA LEU A 18 -4.41 -4.38 0.57
C LEU A 18 -4.99 -2.96 0.56
N ALA A 19 -4.25 -2.00 -0.02
CA ALA A 19 -4.73 -0.63 -0.15
C ALA A 19 -5.95 -0.53 -1.07
N ALA A 20 -5.99 -1.30 -2.17
CA ALA A 20 -7.14 -1.36 -3.07
C ALA A 20 -8.37 -2.02 -2.41
N ASP A 21 -8.17 -3.00 -1.54
CA ASP A 21 -9.23 -3.64 -0.75
C ASP A 21 -9.75 -2.76 0.40
N GLY A 22 -9.15 -1.59 0.60
CA GLY A 22 -9.59 -0.63 1.60
C GLY A 22 -9.11 -0.95 3.01
N VAL A 23 -8.08 -1.77 3.16
CA VAL A 23 -7.42 -2.07 4.44
C VAL A 23 -6.84 -0.78 5.05
N SER A 24 -6.66 -0.73 6.36
CA SER A 24 -6.07 0.45 7.02
C SER A 24 -4.57 0.57 6.65
N VAL A 25 -4.07 1.80 6.55
CA VAL A 25 -2.65 2.05 6.20
C VAL A 25 -1.71 1.33 7.16
N THR A 26 -2.05 1.29 8.45
CA THR A 26 -1.28 0.56 9.47
C THR A 26 -1.24 -0.94 9.21
N ALA A 27 -2.38 -1.58 8.93
CA ALA A 27 -2.42 -3.00 8.63
C ALA A 27 -1.69 -3.32 7.32
N THR A 28 -1.81 -2.46 6.30
CA THR A 28 -1.07 -2.55 5.04
C THR A 28 0.45 -2.41 5.20
N ALA A 29 0.92 -1.74 6.26
CA ALA A 29 2.34 -1.65 6.59
C ALA A 29 2.86 -2.90 7.31
N LEU A 30 2.08 -3.42 8.26
CA LEU A 30 2.48 -4.53 9.12
C LEU A 30 2.43 -5.89 8.40
N GLU A 31 1.42 -6.14 7.55
CA GLU A 31 1.25 -7.39 6.79
C GLU A 31 2.48 -7.75 5.92
N PRO A 32 3.05 -6.82 5.11
CA PRO A 32 4.26 -7.10 4.33
C PRO A 32 5.54 -7.20 5.18
N GLY A 33 5.45 -7.00 6.50
CA GLY A 33 6.56 -7.05 7.44
C GLY A 33 7.43 -5.81 7.41
N TYR A 34 6.81 -4.62 7.47
CA TYR A 34 7.50 -3.39 7.88
C TYR A 34 7.35 -3.20 9.39
N ASP A 35 8.48 -3.02 10.07
CA ASP A 35 8.50 -2.81 11.52
C ASP A 35 8.05 -1.40 11.92
N ASN A 36 7.98 -0.47 10.96
CA ASN A 36 7.52 0.88 11.20
C ASN A 36 6.72 1.45 10.01
N VAL A 37 5.64 2.15 10.34
CA VAL A 37 4.68 2.69 9.36
C VAL A 37 5.31 3.82 8.53
N SER A 38 6.19 4.63 9.11
CA SER A 38 6.82 5.75 8.40
C SER A 38 7.73 5.29 7.25
N ALA A 39 8.56 4.27 7.46
CA ALA A 39 9.41 3.69 6.42
C ALA A 39 8.58 3.01 5.33
N PHE A 40 7.45 2.41 5.70
CA PHE A 40 6.48 1.93 4.72
C PHE A 40 5.92 3.06 3.86
N ILE A 41 5.45 4.16 4.48
CA ILE A 41 4.92 5.33 3.76
C ILE A 41 5.97 5.91 2.81
N ASP A 42 7.21 6.07 3.28
CA ASP A 42 8.31 6.57 2.47
C ASP A 42 8.62 5.65 1.28
N MET A 43 8.68 4.34 1.52
CA MET A 43 8.89 3.34 0.46
C MET A 43 7.76 3.38 -0.56
N PHE A 44 6.51 3.38 -0.09
CA PHE A 44 5.31 3.39 -0.94
C PHE A 44 5.26 4.66 -1.79
N ARG A 45 5.55 5.82 -1.20
CA ARG A 45 5.59 7.10 -1.92
C ARG A 45 6.69 7.13 -2.96
N ARG A 46 7.90 6.63 -2.64
CA ARG A 46 8.99 6.52 -3.63
C ARG A 46 8.63 5.63 -4.80
N ALA A 47 7.83 4.59 -4.57
CA ALA A 47 7.46 3.62 -5.59
C ALA A 47 6.25 4.03 -6.43
N THR A 48 5.26 4.71 -5.84
CA THR A 48 3.96 5.00 -6.47
C THR A 48 3.71 6.47 -6.74
N GLY A 49 4.52 7.37 -6.16
CA GLY A 49 4.34 8.82 -6.24
C GLY A 49 3.39 9.41 -5.18
N ASP A 50 2.59 8.58 -4.50
CA ASP A 50 1.61 9.03 -3.51
C ASP A 50 1.70 8.24 -2.20
N THR A 51 1.04 8.73 -1.15
CA THR A 51 0.89 8.02 0.12
C THR A 51 -0.18 6.92 0.00
N PRO A 52 -0.04 5.82 0.75
CA PRO A 52 -1.01 4.72 0.75
C PRO A 52 -2.42 5.16 1.18
N GLY A 53 -2.53 6.18 2.05
CA GLY A 53 -3.82 6.74 2.47
C GLY A 53 -4.56 7.47 1.34
N ARG A 54 -3.84 8.26 0.54
CA ARG A 54 -4.42 8.96 -0.61
C ARG A 54 -4.74 8.01 -1.75
N TYR A 55 -3.85 7.05 -2.03
CA TYR A 55 -4.10 5.97 -2.99
C TYR A 55 -5.40 5.21 -2.66
N LYS A 56 -5.61 4.88 -1.37
CA LYS A 56 -6.84 4.26 -0.90
C LYS A 56 -8.07 5.16 -1.10
N ALA A 57 -7.97 6.44 -0.76
CA ALA A 57 -9.07 7.40 -0.90
C ALA A 57 -9.49 7.54 -2.38
N ASP A 58 -8.53 7.65 -3.30
CA ASP A 58 -8.77 7.75 -4.73
C ASP A 58 -9.43 6.47 -5.29
N LYS A 59 -9.00 5.30 -4.81
CA LYS A 59 -9.64 4.01 -5.15
C LYS A 59 -11.05 3.90 -4.59
N ALA A 60 -11.30 4.40 -3.38
CA ALA A 60 -12.63 4.42 -2.78
C ALA A 60 -13.58 5.36 -3.55
N ALA A 61 -13.09 6.52 -4.00
CA ALA A 61 -13.86 7.46 -4.81
C ALA A 61 -14.19 6.91 -6.21
N THR A 62 -13.29 6.09 -6.78
CA THR A 62 -13.48 5.45 -8.10
C THR A 62 -14.44 4.26 -8.04
N ARG A 63 -14.58 3.60 -6.88
CA ARG A 63 -15.49 2.46 -6.72
C ARG A 63 -16.91 2.99 -6.60
N PRO A 64 -17.85 2.67 -7.53
CA PRO A 64 -19.21 3.17 -7.44
C PRO A 64 -19.78 2.75 -6.09
N ALA A 65 -20.31 3.72 -5.33
CA ALA A 65 -21.00 3.47 -4.08
C ALA A 65 -22.02 2.36 -4.35
N ARG A 66 -21.81 1.18 -3.78
CA ARG A 66 -22.80 0.10 -3.90
C ARG A 66 -24.08 0.64 -3.26
N LEU A 67 -25.04 0.98 -4.10
CA LEU A 67 -26.40 1.33 -3.74
C LEU A 67 -26.89 0.28 -2.72
N ARG A 68 -27.18 0.75 -1.51
CA ARG A 68 -28.00 0.05 -0.53
C ARG A 68 -29.25 0.87 -0.32
#